data_AF-A0A484L732-F1
#
_entry.id   AF-A0A484L732-F1
#
_cell.length_a   1.000
_cell.length_b   1.000
_cell.length_c   1.000
_cell.angle_alpha   90.00
_cell.angle_beta   90.00
_cell.angle_gamma   90.00
#
_symmetry.space_group_name_H-M   'P 1'
#
loop_
_entity.id
_entity.type
_entity.pdbx_description
1 polymer ?
#
loop_
_entity_poly.entity_id
_entity_poly.type
_entity_poly.pdbx_seq_one_letter_code
_entity_poly.pdbx_strand_id
1 'polypeptide(L)'
;MQTSPVLFKDAFYYLDKTGQLGYLEIDLQLVNMRCEVLEKPQRPADLKFFSHFLVECCGELISVFLGCAGKWVSVYKLNNNYQVWEKVSNLGGYDLYLNPTSSSAMPSSSDGNRIYFPLLRGTDIVYFSMKMGKWHFSGSQQDSSSHLYGTRWYPNSCWIKPCW
;
A
#
# COMPACT_ATOMS: atom_id res chain seq x y z
N MET A 1 12.22 1.61 5.13
CA MET A 1 11.12 1.71 6.12
C MET A 1 10.40 0.38 6.11
N GLN A 2 10.01 -0.14 7.27
CA GLN A 2 9.24 -1.38 7.37
C GLN A 2 7.75 -1.02 7.32
N THR A 3 6.92 -1.82 6.64
CA THR A 3 5.48 -1.60 6.60
C THR A 3 4.82 -2.04 7.90
N SER A 4 3.74 -1.36 8.28
CA SER A 4 2.83 -1.85 9.30
C SER A 4 2.37 -3.27 8.97
N PRO A 5 2.38 -4.20 9.94
CA PRO A 5 1.80 -5.52 9.77
C PRO A 5 0.30 -5.45 9.48
N VAL A 6 -0.18 -6.38 8.66
CA VAL A 6 -1.58 -6.49 8.25
C VAL A 6 -2.13 -7.81 8.74
N LEU A 7 -3.24 -7.78 9.47
CA LEU A 7 -3.96 -9.00 9.82
C LEU A 7 -4.66 -9.56 8.57
N PHE A 8 -4.34 -10.80 8.21
CA PHE A 8 -4.88 -11.47 7.05
C PHE A 8 -4.94 -12.97 7.31
N LYS A 9 -6.10 -13.62 7.13
CA LYS A 9 -6.30 -15.06 7.35
C LYS A 9 -5.69 -15.56 8.68
N ASP A 10 -6.02 -14.87 9.76
CA ASP A 10 -5.63 -15.20 11.14
C ASP A 10 -4.13 -15.09 11.47
N ALA A 11 -3.32 -14.53 10.58
CA ALA A 11 -1.91 -14.21 10.84
C ALA A 11 -1.60 -12.75 10.48
N PHE A 12 -0.52 -12.21 11.04
CA PHE A 12 -0.02 -10.89 10.67
C PHE A 12 0.99 -11.03 9.55
N TYR A 13 0.80 -10.33 8.44
CA TYR A 13 1.74 -10.28 7.32
C TYR A 13 2.46 -8.93 7.29
N TYR A 14 3.71 -8.92 6.87
CA TYR A 14 4.47 -7.68 6.70
C TYR A 14 5.40 -7.78 5.50
N LEU A 15 5.84 -6.62 4.99
CA LEU A 15 6.95 -6.55 4.04
C LEU A 15 8.19 -6.10 4.78
N ASP A 16 9.28 -6.84 4.59
CA ASP A 16 10.58 -6.46 5.12
C ASP A 16 11.15 -5.25 4.35
N LYS A 17 12.34 -4.78 4.72
CA LYS A 17 12.96 -3.61 4.06
C LYS A 17 13.25 -3.83 2.56
N THR A 18 13.31 -5.08 2.11
CA THR A 18 13.58 -5.46 0.72
C THR A 18 12.32 -5.72 -0.10
N GLY A 19 11.15 -5.72 0.55
CA GLY A 19 9.85 -6.01 -0.06
C GLY A 19 9.53 -7.51 -0.13
N GLN A 20 10.22 -8.34 0.65
CA GLN A 20 9.88 -9.76 0.84
C GLN A 20 8.73 -9.89 1.83
N LEU A 21 7.82 -10.83 1.56
CA LEU A 21 6.69 -11.11 2.43
C LEU A 21 7.14 -11.95 3.62
N GLY A 22 6.87 -11.46 4.82
CA GLY A 22 6.96 -12.24 6.05
C GLY A 22 5.59 -12.41 6.68
N TYR A 23 5.48 -13.38 7.57
CA TYR A 23 4.32 -13.54 8.43
C TYR A 23 4.75 -13.73 9.89
N LEU A 24 3.81 -13.40 10.76
CA LEU A 24 3.92 -13.42 12.19
C LEU A 24 2.64 -14.09 12.71
N GLU A 25 2.83 -15.25 13.32
CA GLU A 25 1.79 -16.02 14.00
C GLU A 25 2.03 -15.95 15.51
N ILE A 26 0.98 -15.64 16.26
CA ILE A 26 1.05 -15.51 17.72
C ILE A 26 0.12 -16.58 18.31
N ASP A 27 0.70 -17.56 18.97
CA ASP A 27 -0.04 -18.51 19.80
C ASP A 27 -0.15 -17.95 21.22
N LEU A 28 -1.32 -17.41 21.55
CA LEU A 28 -1.60 -16.82 22.85
C LEU A 28 -1.69 -17.86 23.98
N GLN A 29 -1.98 -19.13 23.67
CA GLN A 29 -2.06 -20.18 24.69
C GLN A 29 -0.68 -20.66 25.12
N LEU A 30 0.23 -20.80 24.16
CA LEU A 30 1.61 -21.23 24.40
C LEU A 30 2.57 -20.06 24.67
N VAL A 31 2.08 -18.81 24.59
CA VAL A 31 2.90 -17.58 24.67
C VAL A 31 4.09 -17.69 23.71
N ASN A 32 3.81 -18.16 22.49
CA ASN A 32 4.82 -18.39 21.47
C ASN A 32 4.55 -17.52 20.25
N MET A 33 5.61 -17.11 19.59
CA MET A 33 5.56 -16.24 18.42
C MET A 33 6.46 -16.81 17.33
N ARG A 34 5.88 -17.10 16.17
CA ARG A 34 6.62 -17.52 14.98
C ARG A 34 6.68 -16.36 14.01
N CYS A 35 7.90 -15.95 13.65
CA CYS A 35 8.16 -14.87 12.72
C CYS A 35 9.10 -15.39 11.65
N GLU A 36 8.63 -15.42 10.40
CA GLU A 36 9.38 -15.99 9.29
C GLU A 36 9.23 -15.10 8.05
N VAL A 37 10.35 -14.90 7.35
CA VAL A 37 10.34 -14.32 6.01
C VAL A 37 10.15 -15.46 5.03
N LEU A 38 9.13 -15.37 4.20
CA LEU A 38 8.79 -16.41 3.26
C LEU A 38 9.72 -16.37 2.05
N GLU A 39 10.14 -17.54 1.57
CA GLU A 39 10.88 -17.65 0.30
C GLU A 39 9.99 -17.27 -0.90
N LYS A 40 8.68 -17.50 -0.78
CA LYS A 40 7.65 -17.17 -1.77
C LYS A 40 6.49 -16.42 -1.12
N PRO A 41 5.90 -15.42 -1.79
CA PRO A 41 6.26 -14.92 -3.11
C PRO A 41 7.59 -14.15 -3.09
N GLN A 42 8.38 -14.31 -4.16
CA GLN A 42 9.49 -13.40 -4.41
C GLN A 42 8.96 -12.01 -4.72
N ARG A 43 9.68 -10.97 -4.31
CA ARG A 43 9.27 -9.58 -4.57
C ARG A 43 8.97 -9.37 -6.07
N PRO A 44 7.92 -8.62 -6.45
CA PRO A 44 7.38 -8.63 -7.81
C PRO A 44 8.27 -8.02 -8.92
N ALA A 45 9.43 -7.45 -8.58
CA ALA A 45 10.40 -6.94 -9.56
C ALA A 45 11.76 -6.62 -8.91
N ASP A 46 12.83 -6.64 -9.70
CA ASP A 46 14.17 -6.14 -9.30
C ASP A 46 14.30 -4.61 -9.28
N LEU A 47 13.21 -3.89 -9.51
CA LEU A 47 13.19 -2.44 -9.60
C LEU A 47 13.47 -1.80 -8.24
N LYS A 48 14.36 -0.80 -8.23
CA LYS A 48 14.58 0.05 -7.05
C LYS A 48 13.29 0.83 -6.74
N PHE A 49 12.76 0.62 -5.55
CA PHE A 49 11.62 1.36 -5.02
C PHE A 49 12.07 2.30 -3.90
N PHE A 50 11.30 3.37 -3.70
CA PHE A 50 11.47 4.31 -2.60
C PHE A 50 10.75 3.81 -1.34
N SER A 51 9.54 3.29 -1.52
CA SER A 51 8.71 2.78 -0.42
C SER A 51 7.81 1.66 -0.93
N HIS A 52 7.28 0.87 -0.01
CA HIS A 52 6.28 -0.14 -0.28
C HIS A 52 5.30 -0.19 0.89
N PHE A 53 4.12 -0.75 0.63
CA PHE A 53 3.01 -0.84 1.57
C PHE A 53 2.34 -2.18 1.43
N LEU A 54 1.79 -2.68 2.53
CA LEU A 54 0.95 -3.86 2.57
C LEU A 54 -0.40 -3.45 3.14
N VAL A 55 -1.50 -3.95 2.56
CA VAL A 55 -2.85 -3.64 2.99
C VAL A 55 -3.78 -4.80 2.68
N GLU A 56 -4.72 -5.07 3.59
CA GLU A 56 -5.83 -5.99 3.32
C GLU A 56 -6.94 -5.21 2.61
N CYS A 57 -7.47 -5.77 1.53
CA CYS A 57 -8.53 -5.18 0.74
C CYS A 57 -9.47 -6.27 0.24
N CYS A 58 -10.70 -6.31 0.78
CA CYS A 58 -11.77 -7.19 0.33
C CYS A 58 -11.40 -8.70 0.37
N GLY A 59 -10.73 -9.13 1.44
CA GLY A 59 -10.27 -10.51 1.62
C GLY A 59 -9.01 -10.85 0.81
N GLU A 60 -8.35 -9.86 0.22
CA GLU A 60 -7.13 -10.02 -0.55
C GLU A 60 -5.97 -9.23 0.09
N LEU A 61 -4.76 -9.80 0.05
CA LEU A 61 -3.56 -9.13 0.51
C LEU A 61 -2.93 -8.39 -0.67
N ILE A 62 -2.88 -7.05 -0.57
CA ILE A 62 -2.40 -6.15 -1.61
C ILE A 62 -1.07 -5.52 -1.18
N SER A 63 -0.10 -5.53 -2.09
CA SER A 63 1.17 -4.83 -1.96
C SER A 63 1.26 -3.68 -2.95
N VAL A 64 1.68 -2.51 -2.48
CA VAL A 64 1.88 -1.31 -3.32
C VAL A 64 3.32 -0.88 -3.24
N PHE A 65 3.99 -0.80 -4.39
CA PHE A 65 5.36 -0.32 -4.52
C PHE A 65 5.38 1.07 -5.16
N LEU A 66 6.16 1.98 -4.57
CA LEU A 66 6.35 3.35 -5.02
C LEU A 66 7.78 3.54 -5.50
N GLY A 67 7.95 3.89 -6.78
CA GLY A 67 9.24 4.23 -7.37
C GLY A 67 9.83 5.55 -6.86
N CYS A 68 11.14 5.72 -7.00
CA CYS A 68 11.82 6.98 -6.65
C CYS A 68 11.18 8.19 -7.33
N ALA A 69 10.98 9.27 -6.56
CA ALA A 69 10.31 10.50 -7.00
C ALA A 69 8.88 10.30 -7.55
N GLY A 70 8.24 9.16 -7.24
CA GLY A 70 6.90 8.82 -7.72
C GLY A 70 6.83 8.53 -9.22
N LYS A 71 7.95 8.17 -9.85
CA LYS A 71 7.99 7.87 -11.30
C LYS A 71 7.05 6.74 -11.72
N TRP A 72 6.73 5.84 -10.80
CA TRP A 72 5.80 4.74 -11.02
C TRP A 72 5.19 4.31 -9.70
N VAL A 73 3.99 3.73 -9.80
CA VAL A 73 3.29 3.01 -8.73
C VAL A 73 2.88 1.68 -9.31
N SER A 74 3.19 0.59 -8.61
CA SER A 74 2.82 -0.76 -9.01
C SER A 74 2.06 -1.45 -7.88
N VAL A 75 0.93 -2.05 -8.21
CA VAL A 75 0.04 -2.71 -7.26
C VAL A 75 -0.02 -4.19 -7.59
N TYR A 76 0.09 -5.01 -6.55
CA TYR A 76 0.11 -6.46 -6.66
C TYR A 76 -0.83 -7.09 -5.65
N LYS A 77 -1.47 -8.18 -6.05
CA LYS A 77 -2.29 -9.05 -5.22
C LYS A 77 -1.54 -10.34 -4.94
N LEU A 78 -1.63 -10.86 -3.72
CA LEU A 78 -1.10 -12.18 -3.41
C LEU A 78 -2.03 -13.26 -4.00
N ASN A 79 -1.53 -14.07 -4.93
CA ASN A 79 -2.20 -15.29 -5.33
C ASN A 79 -1.79 -16.41 -4.36
N ASN A 80 -2.72 -16.79 -3.47
CA ASN A 80 -2.47 -17.80 -2.45
C ASN A 80 -2.26 -19.21 -3.02
N ASN A 81 -2.83 -19.53 -4.18
CA ASN A 81 -2.72 -20.87 -4.77
C ASN A 81 -1.33 -21.12 -5.33
N TYR A 82 -0.73 -20.09 -5.93
CA TYR A 82 0.59 -20.19 -6.56
C TYR A 82 1.71 -19.55 -5.73
N GLN A 83 1.36 -18.86 -4.63
CA GLN A 83 2.28 -18.10 -3.79
C GLN A 83 3.13 -17.10 -4.59
N VAL A 84 2.47 -16.35 -5.49
CA VAL A 84 3.10 -15.32 -6.34
C VAL A 84 2.36 -14.00 -6.23
N TRP A 85 3.07 -12.91 -6.53
CA TRP A 85 2.46 -11.59 -6.70
C TRP A 85 1.91 -11.44 -8.11
N GLU A 86 0.63 -11.11 -8.24
CA GLU A 86 -0.03 -10.80 -9.51
C GLU A 86 -0.27 -9.30 -9.63
N LYS A 87 0.19 -8.68 -10.72
CA LYS A 87 -0.03 -7.26 -10.95
C LYS A 87 -1.52 -6.99 -11.19
N VAL A 88 -2.07 -6.00 -10.51
CA VAL A 88 -3.47 -5.59 -10.68
C VAL A 88 -3.59 -4.18 -11.22
N SER A 89 -4.60 -3.95 -12.04
CA SER A 89 -4.94 -2.65 -12.61
C SER A 89 -6.19 -2.02 -11.99
N ASN A 90 -6.90 -2.76 -11.12
CA ASN A 90 -8.14 -2.33 -10.48
C ASN A 90 -8.21 -2.89 -9.04
N LEU A 91 -8.83 -2.12 -8.13
CA LEU A 91 -9.05 -2.42 -6.71
C LEU A 91 -10.50 -2.83 -6.40
N GLY A 92 -11.33 -3.08 -7.40
CA GLY A 92 -12.70 -3.55 -7.21
C GLY A 92 -13.64 -2.53 -6.56
N GLY A 93 -13.45 -1.24 -6.83
CA GLY A 93 -14.26 -0.17 -6.24
C GLY A 93 -13.79 0.33 -4.88
N TYR A 94 -12.60 -0.08 -4.44
CA TYR A 94 -11.94 0.43 -3.23
C TYR A 94 -10.91 1.51 -3.54
N ASP A 95 -10.68 2.37 -2.55
CA ASP A 95 -9.53 3.29 -2.48
C ASP A 95 -8.60 2.83 -1.36
N LEU A 96 -7.28 3.01 -1.56
CA LEU A 96 -6.26 2.66 -0.57
C LEU A 96 -5.73 3.91 0.12
N TYR A 97 -5.62 3.84 1.44
CA TYR A 97 -5.07 4.88 2.30
C TYR A 97 -3.81 4.32 2.94
N LEU A 98 -2.67 4.63 2.35
CA LEU A 98 -1.38 4.04 2.70
C LEU A 98 -0.62 4.90 3.69
N ASN A 99 0.00 4.25 4.67
CA ASN A 99 0.94 4.87 5.58
C ASN A 99 1.90 3.80 6.15
N PRO A 100 3.17 4.14 6.45
CA PRO A 100 4.09 3.19 7.06
C PRO A 100 3.59 2.61 8.38
N THR A 101 2.78 3.35 9.14
CA THR A 101 2.28 2.95 10.46
C THR A 101 0.92 2.25 10.42
N SER A 102 0.07 2.56 9.43
CA SER A 102 -1.25 1.96 9.28
C SER A 102 -1.77 2.18 7.87
N SER A 103 -1.99 1.09 7.13
CA SER A 103 -2.61 1.14 5.80
C SER A 103 -3.99 0.53 5.85
N SER A 104 -4.95 1.10 5.13
CA SER A 104 -6.33 0.62 5.10
C SER A 104 -6.93 0.75 3.70
N ALA A 105 -7.90 -0.11 3.41
CA ALA A 105 -8.72 -0.05 2.21
C ALA A 105 -10.15 0.35 2.58
N MET A 106 -10.78 1.21 1.79
CA MET A 106 -12.16 1.65 2.03
C MET A 106 -12.97 1.61 0.74
N PRO A 107 -14.26 1.24 0.78
CA PRO A 107 -15.13 1.38 -0.38
C PRO A 107 -15.13 2.83 -0.86
N SER A 108 -14.95 3.01 -2.16
CA SER A 108 -14.96 4.33 -2.75
C SER A 108 -16.39 4.85 -2.88
N SER A 109 -16.56 6.16 -2.71
CA SER A 109 -17.79 6.87 -3.07
C SER A 109 -17.90 7.15 -4.58
N SER A 110 -16.92 6.72 -5.36
CA SER A 110 -16.81 6.95 -6.82
C SER A 110 -16.36 5.67 -7.53
N ASP A 111 -15.62 5.77 -8.64
CA ASP A 111 -15.09 4.62 -9.41
C ASP A 111 -13.96 3.83 -8.69
N GLY A 112 -13.56 4.22 -7.47
CA GLY A 112 -12.41 3.68 -6.75
C GLY A 112 -11.06 3.94 -7.43
N ASN A 113 -10.10 3.05 -7.17
CA ASN A 113 -8.80 3.03 -7.86
C ASN A 113 -7.88 4.22 -7.55
N ARG A 114 -8.07 4.85 -6.40
CA ARG A 114 -7.20 5.91 -5.88
C ARG A 114 -6.33 5.36 -4.77
N ILE A 115 -5.08 5.79 -4.78
CA ILE A 115 -4.10 5.41 -3.76
C ILE A 115 -3.58 6.68 -3.11
N TYR A 116 -3.94 6.88 -1.85
CA TYR A 116 -3.51 8.00 -1.03
C TYR A 116 -2.22 7.63 -0.31
N PHE A 117 -1.19 8.46 -0.44
CA PHE A 117 0.12 8.27 0.17
C PHE A 117 0.34 9.31 1.27
N PRO A 118 1.30 9.10 2.20
CA PRO A 118 1.64 10.09 3.22
C PRO A 118 2.45 11.26 2.62
N LEU A 119 1.85 11.94 1.65
CA LEU A 119 2.41 12.98 0.81
C LEU A 119 1.46 14.17 0.77
N LEU A 120 2.00 15.36 0.97
CA LEU A 120 1.25 16.62 0.78
C LEU A 120 2.00 17.55 -0.17
N ARG A 121 1.26 18.33 -0.97
CA ARG A 121 1.79 19.47 -1.74
C ARG A 121 1.26 20.76 -1.10
N GLY A 122 2.06 21.39 -0.25
CA GLY A 122 1.53 22.44 0.62
C GLY A 122 0.50 21.85 1.58
N THR A 123 -0.76 22.24 1.42
CA THR A 123 -1.92 21.69 2.16
C THR A 123 -2.70 20.64 1.38
N ASP A 124 -2.37 20.41 0.11
CA ASP A 124 -3.12 19.50 -0.75
C ASP A 124 -2.77 18.04 -0.51
N ILE A 125 -3.80 17.20 -0.42
CA ILE A 125 -3.67 15.75 -0.36
C ILE A 125 -3.23 15.23 -1.73
N VAL A 126 -2.19 14.40 -1.74
CA VAL A 126 -1.66 13.76 -2.93
C VAL A 126 -2.21 12.34 -3.04
N TYR A 127 -2.75 11.99 -4.21
CA TYR A 127 -3.12 10.62 -4.52
C TYR A 127 -2.72 10.21 -5.93
N PHE A 128 -2.51 8.92 -6.13
CA PHE A 128 -2.28 8.33 -7.43
C PHE A 128 -3.60 7.75 -7.96
N SER A 129 -3.97 8.12 -9.19
CA SER A 129 -5.08 7.49 -9.91
C SER A 129 -4.54 6.30 -10.71
N MET A 130 -4.93 5.07 -10.37
CA MET A 130 -4.55 3.89 -11.15
C MET A 130 -5.16 3.93 -12.56
N LYS A 131 -6.37 4.50 -12.69
CA LYS A 131 -7.08 4.67 -13.98
C LYS A 131 -6.30 5.53 -14.97
N MET A 132 -5.73 6.64 -14.50
CA MET A 132 -4.99 7.58 -15.35
C MET A 132 -3.48 7.34 -15.35
N GLY A 133 -2.96 6.57 -14.39
CA GLY A 133 -1.53 6.40 -14.18
C GLY A 133 -0.81 7.68 -13.77
N LYS A 134 -1.50 8.59 -13.06
CA LYS A 134 -1.00 9.94 -12.73
C LYS A 134 -1.28 10.33 -11.29
N TRP A 135 -0.49 11.28 -10.80
CA TRP A 135 -0.68 11.94 -9.52
C TRP A 135 -1.68 13.08 -9.63
N HIS A 136 -2.49 13.26 -8.60
CA HIS A 136 -3.50 14.30 -8.47
C HIS A 136 -3.42 14.96 -7.09
N PHE A 137 -3.92 16.19 -7.01
CA PHE A 137 -3.89 17.03 -5.81
C PHE A 137 -5.31 17.51 -5.49
N SER A 138 -5.74 17.41 -4.23
CA SER A 138 -7.12 17.74 -3.82
C SER A 138 -7.53 19.20 -4.13
N GLY A 139 -6.59 20.14 -4.13
CA GLY A 139 -6.83 21.57 -4.36
C GLY A 139 -6.92 21.99 -5.83
N SER A 140 -6.60 21.11 -6.78
CA SER A 140 -6.58 21.46 -8.20
C SER A 140 -7.14 20.34 -9.08
N GLN A 141 -8.40 20.51 -9.48
CA GLN A 141 -9.12 19.60 -10.38
C GLN A 141 -8.41 19.37 -11.74
N GLN A 142 -7.50 20.27 -12.13
CA GLN A 142 -6.77 20.21 -13.41
C GLN A 142 -5.27 19.87 -13.27
N ASP A 143 -4.69 19.84 -12.07
CA ASP A 143 -3.27 19.50 -11.92
C ASP A 143 -3.11 17.98 -11.79
N SER A 144 -3.06 17.30 -12.93
CA SER A 144 -2.46 15.97 -12.98
C SER A 144 -0.95 16.09 -13.21
N SER A 145 -0.14 15.33 -12.49
CA SER A 145 1.32 15.31 -12.66
C SER A 145 1.83 13.89 -12.91
N SER A 146 2.90 13.79 -13.69
CA SER A 146 3.65 12.54 -13.87
C SER A 146 4.66 12.27 -12.75
N HIS A 147 4.84 13.22 -11.83
CA HIS A 147 5.91 13.19 -10.84
C HIS A 147 5.54 13.95 -9.55
N LEU A 148 6.28 13.70 -8.48
CA LEU A 148 5.99 14.21 -7.12
C LEU A 148 6.81 15.47 -6.72
N TYR A 149 7.28 16.28 -7.66
CA TYR A 149 8.04 17.49 -7.31
C TYR A 149 7.20 18.46 -6.47
N GLY A 150 7.84 19.09 -5.48
CA GLY A 150 7.17 20.00 -4.55
C GLY A 150 6.33 19.33 -3.46
N THR A 151 6.26 17.99 -3.43
CA THR A 151 5.59 17.25 -2.35
C THR A 151 6.52 16.98 -1.16
N ARG A 152 5.94 16.82 0.02
CA ARG A 152 6.66 16.46 1.26
C ARG A 152 6.13 15.14 1.82
N TRP A 153 7.03 14.31 2.31
CA TRP A 153 6.75 13.00 2.90
C TRP A 153 6.49 13.09 4.41
N TYR A 154 5.42 12.46 4.90
CA TYR A 154 4.99 12.48 6.30
C TYR A 154 4.83 11.06 6.87
N PRO A 155 5.92 10.32 7.09
CA PRO A 155 5.86 8.90 7.45
C PRO A 155 5.27 8.62 8.83
N ASN A 156 5.29 9.62 9.72
CA ASN A 156 4.81 9.54 11.10
C ASN A 156 3.39 10.14 11.25
N SER A 157 2.58 10.05 10.19
CA SER A 157 1.19 10.50 10.16
C SER A 157 0.24 9.29 10.16
N CYS A 158 -1.07 9.52 10.20
CA CYS A 158 -2.08 8.49 9.97
C CYS A 158 -3.26 9.05 9.19
N TRP A 159 -4.04 8.17 8.57
CA TRP A 159 -5.32 8.51 7.96
C TRP A 159 -6.43 8.38 8.99
N ILE A 160 -7.32 9.36 9.03
CA ILE A 160 -8.47 9.37 9.93
C ILE A 160 -9.72 9.40 9.06
N LYS A 161 -10.59 8.41 9.24
CA LYS A 161 -11.96 8.46 8.72
C LYS A 161 -12.82 9.23 9.72
N PRO A 162 -13.40 10.38 9.35
CA PRO A 162 -14.31 11.08 10.23
C PRO A 162 -15.60 10.27 10.46
N CYS A 163 -16.17 10.37 11.66
CA CYS A 163 -17.37 9.63 12.08
C CYS A 163 -18.58 10.54 12.37
N TRP A 164 -18.58 11.78 11.85
CA TRP A 164 -19.65 12.75 12.05
C TRP A 164 -20.78 12.58 11.03
#